data_AF-A0A0P9CH63-F1
#
_entry.id   AF-A0A0P9CH63-F1
#
_cell.length_a   1.000
_cell.length_b   1.000
_cell.length_c   1.000
_cell.angle_alpha   90.00
_cell.angle_beta   90.00
_cell.angle_gamma   90.00
#
_symmetry.space_group_name_H-M   'P 1'
#
loop_
_entity.id
_entity.type
_entity.pdbx_description
1 polymer ?
#
loop_
_entity_poly.entity_id
_entity_poly.type
_entity_poly.pdbx_seq_one_letter_code
_entity_poly.pdbx_strand_id
1 'polypeptide(L)'
;MKRAVVFGAGDGGLRVSYLLSDEFEIVAFVDNDPSKQGSKFLGKQVYSPKALQVIPYDLIIIGNIHGEQVMVQLRELGISDSVVVDYYQNEIFNVRTATLKLVADEIHSRRLHGSVAELGVFRGDFAREIGRVFPQRTFYLFDTFEGFSESDIKTEMAFGYSDSRIGEFSATSEELVLHKIPDPNRCVVRKGYFPETSNGLEEEFVFVSLDVDLFAPIYAGLQYFYPRLVSGGYIFVHDYNSSRFHGTKEAVNRFRAEYSVPCVPIPDLCGSIIITKP
;
A
#
# COMPACT_ATOMS: atom_id res chain seq x y z
N MET A 1 -6.82 -22.35 -21.67
CA MET A 1 -6.83 -21.43 -20.52
C MET A 1 -8.22 -20.80 -20.45
N LYS A 2 -8.78 -20.56 -19.26
CA LYS A 2 -10.02 -19.79 -19.15
C LYS A 2 -9.74 -18.33 -19.49
N ARG A 3 -10.66 -17.67 -20.18
CA ARG A 3 -10.58 -16.26 -20.55
C ARG A 3 -11.15 -15.40 -19.42
N ALA A 4 -10.36 -14.46 -18.94
CA ALA A 4 -10.78 -13.53 -17.91
C ALA A 4 -10.83 -12.09 -18.45
N VAL A 5 -11.84 -11.35 -18.02
CA VAL A 5 -11.85 -9.89 -18.11
C VAL A 5 -11.56 -9.33 -16.73
N VAL A 6 -10.62 -8.39 -16.63
CA VAL A 6 -10.30 -7.73 -15.36
C VAL A 6 -11.08 -6.42 -15.26
N PHE A 7 -11.90 -6.28 -14.22
CA PHE A 7 -12.64 -5.05 -13.93
C PHE A 7 -11.77 -4.13 -13.05
N GLY A 8 -11.12 -3.16 -13.70
CA GLY A 8 -10.22 -2.18 -13.12
C GLY A 8 -8.93 -2.09 -13.94
N ALA A 9 -8.72 -0.97 -14.64
CA ALA A 9 -7.50 -0.68 -15.38
C ALA A 9 -6.64 0.30 -14.57
N GLY A 10 -6.20 -0.13 -13.38
CA GLY A 10 -5.38 0.65 -12.46
C GLY A 10 -4.46 -0.24 -11.65
N ASP A 11 -3.99 0.23 -10.49
CA ASP A 11 -3.01 -0.51 -9.68
C ASP A 11 -3.49 -1.90 -9.28
N GLY A 12 -4.74 -2.03 -8.84
CA GLY A 12 -5.29 -3.34 -8.49
C GLY A 12 -5.34 -4.30 -9.67
N GLY A 13 -5.79 -3.83 -10.84
CA GLY A 13 -5.84 -4.63 -12.07
C GLY A 13 -4.47 -5.07 -12.56
N LEU A 14 -3.45 -4.22 -12.39
CA LEU A 14 -2.05 -4.57 -12.65
C LEU A 14 -1.60 -5.75 -11.78
N ARG A 15 -1.91 -5.74 -10.47
CA ARG A 15 -1.52 -6.81 -9.56
C ARG A 15 -2.25 -8.11 -9.85
N VAL A 16 -3.55 -8.04 -10.06
CA VAL A 16 -4.35 -9.19 -10.51
C VAL A 16 -3.74 -9.81 -11.76
N SER A 17 -3.32 -8.99 -12.72
CA SER A 17 -2.66 -9.47 -13.93
C SER A 17 -1.34 -10.20 -13.64
N TYR A 18 -0.48 -9.67 -12.76
CA TYR A 18 0.75 -10.36 -12.39
C TYR A 18 0.54 -11.67 -11.65
N LEU A 19 -0.50 -11.77 -10.82
CA LEU A 19 -0.74 -12.96 -10.00
C LEU A 19 -1.48 -14.06 -10.76
N LEU A 20 -2.29 -13.72 -11.76
CA LEU A 20 -3.24 -14.64 -12.38
C LEU A 20 -2.98 -14.89 -13.88
N SER A 21 -1.97 -14.26 -14.47
CA SER A 21 -1.67 -14.39 -15.91
C SER A 21 -1.22 -15.78 -16.35
N ASP A 22 -0.73 -16.62 -15.44
CA ASP A 22 -0.39 -18.02 -15.73
C ASP A 22 -1.63 -18.93 -15.75
N GLU A 23 -2.68 -18.57 -15.01
CA GLU A 23 -3.90 -19.37 -14.85
C GLU A 23 -5.02 -18.95 -15.83
N PHE A 24 -5.05 -17.66 -16.20
CA PHE A 24 -6.11 -17.06 -16.99
C PHE A 24 -5.59 -16.24 -18.16
N GLU A 25 -6.21 -16.41 -19.33
CA GLU A 25 -5.95 -15.54 -20.47
C GLU A 25 -6.71 -14.24 -20.26
N ILE A 26 -5.98 -13.17 -19.94
CA ILE A 26 -6.59 -11.84 -19.82
C ILE A 26 -6.88 -11.31 -21.23
N VAL A 27 -8.16 -11.27 -21.58
CA VAL A 27 -8.60 -10.85 -22.92
C VAL A 27 -8.84 -9.35 -23.02
N ALA A 28 -9.26 -8.72 -21.92
CA ALA A 28 -9.55 -7.29 -21.87
C ALA A 28 -9.56 -6.75 -20.43
N PHE A 29 -9.49 -5.42 -20.32
CA PHE A 29 -9.81 -4.69 -19.09
C PHE A 29 -11.13 -3.93 -19.26
N VAL A 30 -11.82 -3.71 -18.16
CA VAL A 30 -13.02 -2.86 -18.10
C VAL A 30 -12.81 -1.84 -16.99
N ASP A 31 -13.14 -0.56 -17.25
CA ASP A 31 -13.04 0.49 -16.24
C ASP A 31 -14.21 1.48 -16.36
N ASN A 32 -14.67 1.99 -15.22
CA ASN A 32 -15.73 2.98 -15.16
C ASN A 32 -15.25 4.36 -15.59
N ASP A 33 -13.95 4.64 -15.49
CA ASP A 33 -13.34 5.90 -15.90
C ASP A 33 -13.38 6.07 -17.43
N PRO A 34 -14.16 7.03 -17.96
CA PRO A 34 -14.26 7.26 -19.40
C PRO A 34 -12.93 7.63 -20.05
N SER A 35 -11.99 8.23 -19.29
CA SER A 35 -10.69 8.63 -19.82
C SER A 35 -9.79 7.44 -20.17
N LYS A 36 -10.02 6.29 -19.53
CA LYS A 36 -9.27 5.04 -19.80
C LYS A 36 -9.89 4.22 -20.92
N GLN A 37 -11.19 4.35 -21.17
CA GLN A 37 -11.91 3.58 -22.17
C GLN A 37 -11.39 3.90 -23.57
N GLY A 38 -11.12 2.86 -24.38
CA GLY A 38 -10.51 3.04 -25.70
C GLY A 38 -8.96 3.01 -25.68
N SER A 39 -8.33 3.12 -24.51
CA SER A 39 -6.88 2.98 -24.36
C SER A 39 -6.44 1.51 -24.27
N LYS A 40 -5.11 1.29 -24.16
CA LYS A 40 -4.52 -0.01 -23.86
C LYS A 40 -3.89 -0.02 -22.47
N PHE A 41 -4.13 -1.08 -21.72
CA PHE A 41 -3.50 -1.37 -20.43
C PHE A 41 -2.87 -2.77 -20.49
N LEU A 42 -1.58 -2.87 -20.18
CA LEU A 42 -0.79 -4.11 -20.36
C LEU A 42 -0.94 -4.74 -21.76
N GLY A 43 -1.02 -3.88 -22.79
CA GLY A 43 -1.20 -4.30 -24.18
C GLY A 43 -2.62 -4.76 -24.55
N LYS A 44 -3.56 -4.82 -23.60
CA LYS A 44 -4.96 -5.22 -23.80
C LYS A 44 -5.87 -3.99 -23.83
N GLN A 45 -6.98 -4.09 -24.56
CA GLN A 45 -7.93 -2.99 -24.71
C GLN A 45 -8.70 -2.77 -23.40
N VAL A 46 -8.90 -1.49 -23.04
CA VAL A 46 -9.77 -1.07 -21.95
C VAL A 46 -11.14 -0.68 -22.52
N TYR A 47 -12.20 -1.29 -22.02
CA TYR A 47 -13.58 -1.04 -22.44
C TYR A 47 -14.43 -0.44 -21.32
N SER A 48 -15.59 0.09 -21.70
CA SER A 48 -16.65 0.40 -20.74
C SER A 48 -17.32 -0.89 -20.25
N PRO A 49 -17.95 -0.88 -19.06
CA PRO A 49 -18.64 -2.06 -18.53
C PRO A 49 -19.73 -2.61 -19.44
N LYS A 50 -20.36 -1.76 -20.26
CA LYS A 50 -21.38 -2.19 -21.23
C LYS A 50 -20.83 -3.16 -22.27
N ALA A 51 -19.52 -3.12 -22.57
CA ALA A 51 -18.90 -4.04 -23.52
C ALA A 51 -18.86 -5.50 -23.03
N LEU A 52 -19.10 -5.75 -21.73
CA LEU A 52 -19.23 -7.11 -21.17
C LEU A 52 -20.43 -7.89 -21.74
N GLN A 53 -21.32 -7.27 -22.51
CA GLN A 53 -22.38 -7.98 -23.21
C GLN A 53 -21.91 -8.59 -24.55
N VAL A 54 -20.79 -8.13 -25.09
CA VAL A 54 -20.30 -8.52 -26.43
C VAL A 54 -18.92 -9.15 -26.40
N ILE A 55 -18.10 -8.85 -25.38
CA ILE A 55 -16.77 -9.43 -25.21
C ILE A 55 -16.94 -10.88 -24.74
N PRO A 56 -16.29 -11.87 -25.38
CA PRO A 56 -16.36 -13.24 -24.92
C PRO A 56 -15.38 -13.47 -23.76
N TYR A 57 -15.91 -13.94 -22.63
CA TYR A 57 -15.15 -14.30 -21.42
C TYR A 57 -15.75 -15.52 -20.74
N ASP A 58 -14.97 -16.17 -19.89
CA ASP A 58 -15.41 -17.26 -19.03
C ASP A 58 -15.60 -16.80 -17.58
N LEU A 59 -14.90 -15.73 -17.17
CA LEU A 59 -15.08 -15.07 -15.87
C LEU A 59 -14.70 -13.58 -15.91
N ILE A 60 -15.17 -12.85 -14.89
CA ILE A 60 -14.78 -11.47 -14.60
C ILE A 60 -14.06 -11.45 -13.26
N ILE A 61 -12.90 -10.82 -13.21
CA ILE A 61 -12.12 -10.64 -11.98
C ILE A 61 -12.15 -9.17 -11.61
N ILE A 62 -12.71 -8.81 -10.45
CA ILE A 62 -12.71 -7.44 -9.98
C ILE A 62 -11.34 -7.13 -9.39
N GLY A 63 -10.61 -6.21 -10.04
CA GLY A 63 -9.25 -5.81 -9.70
C GLY A 63 -9.18 -4.43 -9.06
N ASN A 64 -10.14 -4.07 -8.20
CA ASN A 64 -10.14 -2.82 -7.44
C ASN A 64 -10.84 -2.99 -6.09
N ILE A 65 -10.70 -2.01 -5.20
CA ILE A 65 -11.24 -2.05 -3.83
C ILE A 65 -12.74 -1.73 -3.72
N HIS A 66 -13.43 -1.47 -4.85
CA HIS A 66 -14.85 -1.14 -4.91
C HIS A 66 -15.69 -2.36 -5.34
N GLY A 67 -15.32 -3.54 -4.84
CA GLY A 67 -15.94 -4.82 -5.18
C GLY A 67 -17.45 -4.82 -5.04
N GLU A 68 -17.98 -4.31 -3.91
CA GLU A 68 -19.42 -4.24 -3.67
C GLU A 68 -20.18 -3.42 -4.72
N GLN A 69 -19.67 -2.23 -5.07
CA GLN A 69 -20.30 -1.37 -6.07
C GLN A 69 -20.23 -2.02 -7.47
N VAL A 70 -19.10 -2.63 -7.80
CA VAL A 70 -18.90 -3.32 -9.08
C VAL A 70 -19.83 -4.54 -9.17
N MET A 71 -20.00 -5.31 -8.09
CA MET A 71 -20.93 -6.44 -8.05
C MET A 71 -22.38 -6.01 -8.32
N VAL A 72 -22.83 -4.90 -7.71
CA VAL A 72 -24.16 -4.33 -7.99
C VAL A 72 -24.30 -3.95 -9.47
N GLN A 73 -23.30 -3.24 -10.01
CA GLN A 73 -23.28 -2.84 -11.42
C GLN A 73 -23.31 -4.05 -12.38
N LEU A 74 -22.56 -5.10 -12.09
CA LEU A 74 -22.53 -6.31 -12.91
C LEU A 74 -23.90 -7.02 -12.92
N ARG A 75 -24.58 -7.08 -11.78
CA ARG A 75 -25.95 -7.63 -11.69
C ARG A 75 -26.95 -6.82 -12.52
N GLU A 76 -26.86 -5.50 -12.48
CA GLU A 76 -27.69 -4.60 -13.31
C GLU A 76 -27.45 -4.80 -14.81
N LEU A 77 -26.24 -5.20 -15.20
CA LEU A 77 -25.90 -5.59 -16.58
C LEU A 77 -26.36 -7.01 -16.96
N GLY A 78 -26.99 -7.75 -16.03
CA GLY A 78 -27.48 -9.11 -16.24
C GLY A 78 -26.42 -10.20 -16.07
N ILE A 79 -25.27 -9.89 -15.46
CA ILE A 79 -24.17 -10.82 -15.26
C ILE A 79 -24.38 -11.60 -13.96
N SER A 80 -24.21 -12.92 -14.02
CA SER A 80 -24.36 -13.81 -12.86
C SER A 80 -23.16 -13.70 -11.92
N ASP A 81 -23.42 -13.62 -10.61
CA ASP A 81 -22.38 -13.70 -9.57
C ASP A 81 -21.49 -14.95 -9.69
N SER A 82 -21.99 -16.04 -10.27
CA SER A 82 -21.26 -17.31 -10.43
C SER A 82 -20.03 -17.22 -11.36
N VAL A 83 -19.96 -16.18 -12.19
CA VAL A 83 -18.82 -15.94 -13.10
C VAL A 83 -17.96 -14.76 -12.65
N VAL A 84 -18.22 -14.20 -11.48
CA VAL A 84 -17.48 -13.04 -10.95
C VAL A 84 -16.63 -13.47 -9.76
N VAL A 85 -15.36 -13.08 -9.80
CA VAL A 85 -14.41 -13.23 -8.69
C VAL A 85 -14.03 -11.84 -8.22
N ASP A 86 -14.41 -11.49 -7.00
CA ASP A 86 -13.92 -10.28 -6.36
C ASP A 86 -12.55 -10.57 -5.72
N TYR A 87 -11.47 -10.14 -6.37
CA TYR A 87 -10.12 -10.48 -5.94
C TYR A 87 -9.76 -9.85 -4.59
N TYR A 88 -10.31 -8.66 -4.32
CA TYR A 88 -10.07 -7.93 -3.09
C TYR A 88 -11.16 -8.17 -2.03
N GLN A 89 -12.07 -9.13 -2.27
CA GLN A 89 -13.17 -9.43 -1.36
C GLN A 89 -12.67 -9.67 0.06
N ASN A 90 -13.12 -8.82 0.99
CA ASN A 90 -12.79 -8.86 2.42
C ASN A 90 -11.29 -8.86 2.75
N GLU A 91 -10.43 -8.35 1.87
CA GLU A 91 -8.97 -8.35 2.06
C GLU A 91 -8.37 -9.73 2.39
N ILE A 92 -9.06 -10.82 1.99
CA ILE A 92 -8.67 -12.20 2.34
C ILE A 92 -7.24 -12.49 1.85
N PHE A 93 -6.87 -11.94 0.69
CA PHE A 93 -5.55 -12.07 0.08
C PHE A 93 -4.72 -10.79 0.23
N ASN A 94 -4.27 -10.50 1.45
CA ASN A 94 -3.39 -9.36 1.73
C ASN A 94 -1.91 -9.73 1.70
N VAL A 95 -1.25 -9.51 0.55
CA VAL A 95 0.17 -9.82 0.33
C VAL A 95 1.09 -9.07 1.29
N ARG A 96 0.81 -7.80 1.59
CA ARG A 96 1.64 -6.99 2.50
C ARG A 96 1.63 -7.56 3.92
N THR A 97 0.44 -7.90 4.43
CA THR A 97 0.27 -8.53 5.75
C THR A 97 0.87 -9.94 5.81
N ALA A 98 0.74 -10.74 4.75
CA ALA A 98 1.41 -12.03 4.67
C ALA A 98 2.95 -11.88 4.71
N THR A 99 3.48 -10.89 3.98
CA THR A 99 4.91 -10.60 3.96
C THR A 99 5.42 -10.08 5.30
N LEU A 100 4.64 -9.24 5.99
CA LEU A 100 4.93 -8.79 7.36
C LEU A 100 5.09 -9.98 8.32
N LYS A 101 4.21 -10.98 8.24
CA LYS A 101 4.30 -12.20 9.09
C LYS A 101 5.58 -12.98 8.81
N LEU A 102 5.94 -13.17 7.54
CA LEU A 102 7.20 -13.83 7.16
C LEU A 102 8.42 -13.07 7.67
N VAL A 103 8.41 -11.74 7.56
CA VAL A 103 9.48 -10.88 8.08
C VAL A 103 9.55 -10.94 9.61
N ALA A 104 8.42 -11.00 10.30
CA ALA A 104 8.38 -11.18 11.74
C ALA A 104 8.96 -12.52 12.18
N ASP A 105 8.63 -13.61 11.47
CA ASP A 105 9.20 -14.93 11.71
C ASP A 105 10.73 -14.92 11.54
N GLU A 106 11.24 -14.25 10.52
CA GLU A 106 12.68 -14.11 10.29
C GLU A 106 13.39 -13.26 11.35
N ILE A 107 12.77 -12.14 11.76
CA ILE A 107 13.26 -11.31 12.87
C ILE A 107 13.34 -12.13 14.17
N HIS A 108 12.33 -12.96 14.45
CA HIS A 108 12.29 -13.80 15.64
C HIS A 108 13.30 -14.96 15.56
N SER A 109 13.43 -15.62 14.42
CA SER A 109 14.35 -16.74 14.21
C SER A 109 15.81 -16.30 14.44
N ARG A 110 16.15 -15.10 13.95
CA ARG A 110 17.46 -14.47 14.10
C ARG A 110 17.65 -13.75 15.44
N ARG A 111 16.60 -13.69 16.27
CA ARG A 111 16.60 -13.01 17.58
C ARG A 111 17.04 -11.54 17.48
N LEU A 112 16.59 -10.84 16.43
CA LEU A 112 16.93 -9.42 16.27
C LEU A 112 16.19 -8.57 17.31
N HIS A 113 16.91 -7.61 17.88
CA HIS A 113 16.41 -6.66 18.86
C HIS A 113 16.08 -5.31 18.20
N GLY A 114 15.29 -4.49 18.89
CA GLY A 114 14.88 -3.17 18.42
C GLY A 114 13.37 -2.98 18.48
N SER A 115 12.98 -1.72 18.48
CA SER A 115 11.58 -1.28 18.46
C SER A 115 10.97 -1.44 17.07
N VAL A 116 9.65 -1.33 16.99
CA VAL A 116 8.93 -1.29 15.71
C VAL A 116 8.26 0.05 15.51
N ALA A 117 8.11 0.49 14.27
CA ALA A 117 7.49 1.77 13.96
C ALA A 117 6.58 1.72 12.73
N GLU A 118 5.57 2.56 12.72
CA GLU A 118 4.82 2.93 11.53
C GLU A 118 4.79 4.45 11.42
N LEU A 119 5.18 4.97 10.25
CA LEU A 119 5.06 6.36 9.86
C LEU A 119 3.97 6.48 8.81
N GLY A 120 2.89 7.18 9.14
CA GLY A 120 1.64 7.17 8.40
C GLY A 120 0.79 5.97 8.82
N VAL A 121 -0.13 6.21 9.75
CA VAL A 121 -0.89 5.18 10.46
C VAL A 121 -2.36 5.19 10.00
N PHE A 122 -2.87 6.37 9.61
CA PHE A 122 -4.27 6.60 9.28
C PHE A 122 -5.19 5.95 10.31
N ARG A 123 -6.04 4.99 9.90
CA ARG A 123 -7.00 4.29 10.77
C ARG A 123 -6.43 3.09 11.50
N GLY A 124 -5.12 2.83 11.40
CA GLY A 124 -4.42 1.83 12.21
C GLY A 124 -4.65 0.37 11.81
N ASP A 125 -5.11 0.09 10.59
CA ASP A 125 -5.37 -1.28 10.15
C ASP A 125 -4.08 -2.08 9.95
N PHE A 126 -3.05 -1.49 9.33
CA PHE A 126 -1.73 -2.12 9.24
C PHE A 126 -0.99 -2.08 10.59
N ALA A 127 -1.12 -0.98 11.35
CA ALA A 127 -0.66 -0.87 12.73
C ALA A 127 -1.11 -2.05 13.61
N ARG A 128 -2.39 -2.43 13.50
CA ARG A 128 -2.95 -3.60 14.20
C ARG A 128 -2.19 -4.87 13.86
N GLU A 129 -1.88 -5.10 12.58
CA GLU A 129 -1.16 -6.30 12.15
C GLU A 129 0.29 -6.29 12.64
N ILE A 130 1.00 -5.16 12.55
CA ILE A 130 2.34 -4.97 13.14
C ILE A 130 2.28 -5.30 14.63
N GLY A 131 1.27 -4.78 15.32
CA GLY A 131 1.12 -5.00 16.75
C GLY A 131 0.78 -6.43 17.16
N ARG A 132 0.15 -7.21 16.27
CA ARG A 132 -0.11 -8.64 16.49
C ARG A 132 1.16 -9.48 16.36
N VAL A 133 1.99 -9.19 15.37
CA VAL A 133 3.19 -9.99 15.09
C VAL A 133 4.37 -9.61 15.98
N PHE A 134 4.42 -8.39 16.54
CA PHE A 134 5.46 -7.95 17.48
C PHE A 134 4.91 -7.58 18.87
N PRO A 135 4.29 -8.52 19.62
CA PRO A 135 3.55 -8.21 20.84
C PRO A 135 4.42 -7.74 22.02
N GLN A 136 5.73 -7.95 21.97
CA GLN A 136 6.66 -7.65 23.07
C GLN A 136 7.58 -6.45 22.80
N ARG A 137 7.37 -5.73 21.68
CA ARG A 137 8.23 -4.61 21.27
C ARG A 137 7.52 -3.29 21.50
N THR A 138 8.28 -2.28 21.93
CA THR A 138 7.80 -0.89 21.91
C THR A 138 7.41 -0.55 20.48
N PHE A 139 6.23 0.05 20.31
CA PHE A 139 5.67 0.34 19.00
C PHE A 139 5.40 1.83 18.83
N TYR A 140 6.18 2.46 17.99
CA TYR A 140 6.05 3.88 17.70
C TYR A 140 5.08 4.12 16.56
N LEU A 141 4.11 5.00 16.77
CA LEU A 141 3.10 5.38 15.80
C LEU A 141 3.28 6.86 15.47
N PHE A 142 3.83 7.17 14.30
CA PHE A 142 4.04 8.53 13.83
C PHE A 142 2.94 8.89 12.83
N ASP A 143 2.13 9.90 13.16
CA ASP A 143 1.07 10.39 12.28
C ASP A 143 0.73 11.83 12.65
N THR A 144 0.26 12.62 11.68
CA THR A 144 -0.25 13.96 11.97
C THR A 144 -1.60 13.90 12.69
N PHE A 145 -2.38 12.85 12.43
CA PHE A 145 -3.82 12.73 12.73
C PHE A 145 -4.65 13.88 12.13
N GLU A 146 -4.09 14.58 11.16
CA GLU A 146 -4.68 15.74 10.48
C GLU A 146 -4.63 15.56 8.94
N GLY A 147 -4.10 14.43 8.47
CA GLY A 147 -3.89 14.16 7.05
C GLY A 147 -2.66 14.87 6.49
N PHE A 148 -2.63 15.03 5.16
CA PHE A 148 -1.48 15.63 4.47
C PHE A 148 -1.29 17.12 4.79
N SER A 149 -0.02 17.50 5.03
CA SER A 149 0.37 18.88 5.34
C SER A 149 0.35 19.78 4.09
N GLU A 150 0.15 21.08 4.29
CA GLU A 150 0.21 22.06 3.19
C GLU A 150 1.58 22.06 2.48
N SER A 151 2.67 21.90 3.23
CA SER A 151 4.03 21.85 2.68
C SER A 151 4.28 20.66 1.77
N ASP A 152 3.76 19.48 2.14
CA ASP A 152 3.91 18.28 1.29
C ASP A 152 3.12 18.45 0.00
N ILE A 153 1.87 18.92 0.10
CA ILE A 153 1.01 19.14 -1.07
C ILE A 153 1.64 20.15 -2.03
N LYS A 154 2.25 21.24 -1.52
CA LYS A 154 3.01 22.19 -2.36
C LYS A 154 4.13 21.50 -3.13
N THR A 155 4.85 20.58 -2.49
CA THR A 155 5.93 19.82 -3.12
C THR A 155 5.36 18.89 -4.20
N GLU A 156 4.32 18.14 -3.88
CA GLU A 156 3.68 17.19 -4.80
C GLU A 156 3.14 17.89 -6.05
N MET A 157 2.48 19.05 -5.88
CA MET A 157 2.00 19.85 -6.99
C MET A 157 3.13 20.44 -7.83
N ALA A 158 4.22 20.91 -7.20
CA ALA A 158 5.34 21.52 -7.91
C ALA A 158 6.07 20.55 -8.85
N PHE A 159 6.14 19.27 -8.46
CA PHE A 159 6.80 18.23 -9.25
C PHE A 159 5.84 17.30 -10.01
N GLY A 160 4.52 17.48 -9.84
CA GLY A 160 3.50 16.65 -10.48
C GLY A 160 3.51 15.20 -9.98
N TYR A 161 3.81 15.00 -8.69
CA TYR A 161 3.95 13.67 -8.09
C TYR A 161 2.62 13.03 -7.68
N SER A 162 1.62 13.84 -7.34
CA SER A 162 0.27 13.37 -7.05
C SER A 162 -0.75 14.50 -7.20
N ASP A 163 -2.03 14.14 -7.19
CA ASP A 163 -3.19 15.06 -7.16
C ASP A 163 -3.79 15.22 -5.75
N SER A 164 -3.00 14.87 -4.73
CA SER A 164 -3.38 14.84 -3.31
C SER A 164 -3.81 16.21 -2.79
N ARG A 165 -4.67 16.20 -1.76
CA ARG A 165 -5.22 17.43 -1.17
C ARG A 165 -4.83 17.58 0.30
N ILE A 166 -4.79 18.84 0.76
CA ILE A 166 -4.53 19.17 2.16
C ILE A 166 -5.60 18.51 3.03
N GLY A 167 -5.18 17.84 4.10
CA GLY A 167 -6.09 17.15 5.02
C GLY A 167 -6.74 15.88 4.44
N GLU A 168 -6.34 15.42 3.26
CA GLU A 168 -6.69 14.07 2.81
C GLU A 168 -6.15 13.05 3.82
N PHE A 169 -6.92 11.99 4.09
CA PHE A 169 -6.68 11.01 5.16
C PHE A 169 -6.78 11.55 6.60
N SER A 170 -7.42 12.71 6.83
CA SER A 170 -7.68 13.24 8.19
C SER A 170 -8.75 12.48 9.00
N ALA A 171 -9.48 11.55 8.39
CA ALA A 171 -10.58 10.82 9.04
C ALA A 171 -10.07 9.71 9.98
N THR A 172 -9.34 10.08 11.03
CA THR A 172 -8.74 9.21 12.05
C THR A 172 -8.57 9.93 13.40
N SER A 173 -8.18 9.19 14.45
CA SER A 173 -7.76 9.72 15.76
C SER A 173 -6.83 8.73 16.47
N GLU A 174 -6.11 9.22 17.48
CA GLU A 174 -5.24 8.38 18.32
C GLU A 174 -6.03 7.26 18.99
N GLU A 175 -7.22 7.58 19.52
CA GLU A 175 -8.10 6.62 20.18
C GLU A 175 -8.57 5.52 19.23
N LEU A 176 -8.95 5.89 17.99
CA LEU A 176 -9.39 4.94 16.98
C LEU A 176 -8.28 3.94 16.63
N VAL A 177 -7.05 4.43 16.48
CA VAL A 177 -5.88 3.59 16.20
C VAL A 177 -5.58 2.68 17.39
N LEU A 178 -5.43 3.25 18.59
CA LEU A 178 -5.04 2.50 19.78
C LEU A 178 -6.07 1.43 20.17
N HIS A 179 -7.36 1.69 19.96
CA HIS A 179 -8.43 0.70 20.21
C HIS A 179 -8.32 -0.55 19.33
N LYS A 180 -7.67 -0.48 18.16
CA LYS A 180 -7.49 -1.64 17.27
C LYS A 180 -6.28 -2.50 17.66
N ILE A 181 -5.31 -1.94 18.38
CA ILE A 181 -4.05 -2.61 18.68
C ILE A 181 -4.23 -3.52 19.90
N PRO A 182 -3.83 -4.81 19.84
CA PRO A 182 -4.08 -5.78 20.94
C PRO A 182 -3.52 -5.39 22.32
N ASP A 183 -2.40 -4.67 22.35
CA ASP A 183 -1.81 -4.12 23.57
C ASP A 183 -1.38 -2.66 23.30
N PRO A 184 -2.23 -1.68 23.61
CA PRO A 184 -1.91 -0.27 23.38
C PRO A 184 -0.90 0.30 24.39
N ASN A 185 -0.63 -0.37 25.52
CA ASN A 185 0.26 0.17 26.57
C ASN A 185 1.73 0.24 26.14
N ARG A 186 2.13 -0.59 25.18
CA ARG A 186 3.47 -0.56 24.55
C ARG A 186 3.56 0.41 23.37
N CYS A 187 2.45 1.05 23.01
CA CYS A 187 2.42 1.99 21.90
C CYS A 187 2.84 3.39 22.37
N VAL A 188 3.71 4.02 21.59
CA VAL A 188 4.15 5.40 21.81
C VAL A 188 3.68 6.22 20.61
N VAL A 189 2.59 6.97 20.81
CA VAL A 189 2.07 7.86 19.77
C VAL A 189 2.94 9.11 19.69
N ARG A 190 3.39 9.42 18.47
CA ARG A 190 4.25 10.56 18.15
C ARG A 190 3.48 11.45 17.18
N LYS A 191 2.46 12.12 17.72
CA LYS A 191 1.56 12.98 16.96
C LYS A 191 2.23 14.25 16.47
N GLY A 192 2.04 14.56 15.20
CA GLY A 192 2.54 15.76 14.54
C GLY A 192 3.29 15.45 13.25
N TYR A 193 3.87 16.48 12.65
CA TYR A 193 4.58 16.34 11.38
C TYR A 193 5.93 15.62 11.55
N PHE A 194 6.22 14.68 10.67
CA PHE A 194 7.51 14.00 10.62
C PHE A 194 8.45 14.78 9.67
N PRO A 195 9.72 15.05 10.05
CA PRO A 195 10.53 14.39 11.08
C PRO A 195 10.53 15.04 12.47
N GLU A 196 9.79 16.12 12.70
CA GLU A 196 9.82 16.86 13.98
C GLU A 196 9.44 15.97 15.17
N THR A 197 8.49 15.07 14.96
CA THR A 197 8.05 14.07 15.93
C THR A 197 9.11 13.02 16.28
N SER A 198 10.24 12.97 15.55
CA SER A 198 11.37 12.10 15.87
C SER A 198 12.41 12.74 16.78
N ASN A 199 12.29 14.05 17.07
CA ASN A 199 13.26 14.79 17.87
C ASN A 199 13.43 14.18 19.27
N GLY A 200 14.69 14.01 19.68
CA GLY A 200 15.09 13.45 20.97
C GLY A 200 14.87 11.94 21.12
N LEU A 201 14.46 11.24 20.05
CA LEU A 201 14.30 9.78 20.07
C LEU A 201 15.59 9.10 19.62
N GLU A 202 16.29 8.49 20.58
CA GLU A 202 17.49 7.68 20.38
C GLU A 202 17.14 6.19 20.48
N GLU A 203 16.37 5.70 19.51
CA GLU A 203 15.87 4.32 19.45
C GLU A 203 16.40 3.60 18.20
N GLU A 204 16.68 2.29 18.35
CA GLU A 204 16.98 1.41 17.22
C GLU A 204 15.74 0.62 16.81
N PHE A 205 15.55 0.43 15.51
CA PHE A 205 14.38 -0.22 14.95
C PHE A 205 14.73 -1.55 14.30
N VAL A 206 13.87 -2.55 14.49
CA VAL A 206 13.99 -3.85 13.81
C VAL A 206 13.03 -3.97 12.62
N PHE A 207 11.91 -3.26 12.68
CA PHE A 207 10.92 -3.19 11.61
C PHE A 207 10.31 -1.80 11.56
N VAL A 208 10.21 -1.23 10.36
CA VAL A 208 9.52 0.06 10.13
C VAL A 208 8.61 -0.06 8.91
N SER A 209 7.39 0.46 9.02
CA SER A 209 6.49 0.69 7.88
C SER A 209 6.45 2.19 7.57
N LEU A 210 6.73 2.59 6.33
CA LEU A 210 6.56 3.94 5.82
C LEU A 210 5.38 3.95 4.84
N ASP A 211 4.34 4.70 5.19
CA ASP A 211 3.05 4.72 4.50
C ASP A 211 2.42 6.12 4.58
N VAL A 212 3.16 7.09 4.03
CA VAL A 212 2.82 8.53 4.06
C VAL A 212 2.58 9.10 2.66
N ASP A 213 2.52 8.23 1.64
CA ASP A 213 2.17 8.47 0.24
C ASP A 213 3.05 9.48 -0.55
N LEU A 214 3.66 10.45 0.10
CA LEU A 214 4.20 11.66 -0.54
C LEU A 214 5.73 11.69 -0.48
N PHE A 215 6.35 12.36 -1.45
CA PHE A 215 7.80 12.41 -1.62
C PHE A 215 8.54 12.85 -0.34
N ALA A 216 8.17 14.00 0.20
CA ALA A 216 8.88 14.64 1.32
C ALA A 216 8.87 13.77 2.59
N PRO A 217 7.72 13.28 3.09
CA PRO A 217 7.69 12.47 4.31
C PRO A 217 8.27 11.06 4.10
N ILE A 218 8.14 10.44 2.92
CA ILE A 218 8.83 9.17 2.62
C ILE A 218 10.35 9.35 2.68
N TYR A 219 10.86 10.39 2.02
CA TYR A 219 12.30 10.66 1.98
C TYR A 219 12.85 10.97 3.38
N ALA A 220 12.16 11.82 4.15
CA ALA A 220 12.51 12.10 5.54
C ALA A 220 12.50 10.83 6.42
N GLY A 221 11.49 9.98 6.24
CA GLY A 221 11.38 8.68 6.92
C GLY A 221 12.59 7.80 6.64
N LEU A 222 12.95 7.62 5.36
CA LEU A 222 14.12 6.82 4.97
C LEU A 222 15.42 7.38 5.56
N GLN A 223 15.63 8.71 5.50
CA GLN A 223 16.81 9.36 6.08
C GLN A 223 16.91 9.16 7.61
N TYR A 224 15.78 9.14 8.31
CA TYR A 224 15.76 8.97 9.77
C TYR A 224 15.90 7.50 10.19
N PHE A 225 15.08 6.62 9.62
CA PHE A 225 14.92 5.23 10.07
C PHE A 225 16.03 4.32 9.57
N TYR A 226 16.54 4.48 8.33
CA TYR A 226 17.53 3.55 7.80
C TYR A 226 18.86 3.53 8.59
N PRO A 227 19.43 4.68 9.01
CA PRO A 227 20.60 4.68 9.89
C PRO A 227 20.33 4.00 11.23
N ARG A 228 19.10 4.09 11.75
CA ARG A 228 18.65 3.53 13.04
C ARG A 228 18.10 2.11 12.95
N LEU A 229 17.99 1.55 11.75
CA LEU A 229 17.59 0.16 11.57
C LEU A 229 18.73 -0.74 12.03
N VAL A 230 18.45 -1.83 12.74
CA VAL A 230 19.48 -2.81 13.11
C VAL A 230 19.91 -3.61 11.88
N SER A 231 21.10 -4.22 11.93
CA SER A 231 21.53 -5.17 10.88
C SER A 231 20.56 -6.35 10.80
N GLY A 232 20.11 -6.66 9.59
CA GLY A 232 19.04 -7.62 9.32
C GLY A 232 17.61 -7.10 9.54
N GLY A 233 17.42 -5.85 9.95
CA GLY A 233 16.10 -5.23 10.08
C GLY A 233 15.49 -4.85 8.73
N TYR A 234 14.19 -4.54 8.74
CA TYR A 234 13.40 -4.32 7.53
C TYR A 234 12.66 -2.97 7.55
N ILE A 235 12.60 -2.30 6.40
CA ILE A 235 11.71 -1.16 6.14
C ILE A 235 10.78 -1.52 4.99
N PHE A 236 9.48 -1.44 5.22
CA PHE A 236 8.47 -1.49 4.16
C PHE A 236 8.16 -0.05 3.75
N VAL A 237 8.14 0.21 2.44
CA VAL A 237 7.70 1.49 1.89
C VAL A 237 6.54 1.22 0.96
N HIS A 238 5.34 1.64 1.37
CA HIS A 238 4.12 1.46 0.60
C HIS A 238 4.01 2.45 -0.56
N ASP A 239 3.09 2.20 -1.49
CA ASP A 239 2.81 3.02 -2.68
C ASP A 239 3.99 3.23 -3.65
N TYR A 240 5.07 2.44 -3.54
CA TYR A 240 6.25 2.58 -4.40
C TYR A 240 5.91 2.42 -5.90
N ASN A 241 4.90 1.62 -6.25
CA ASN A 241 4.41 1.47 -7.61
C ASN A 241 2.99 2.02 -7.80
N SER A 242 2.56 2.96 -6.96
CA SER A 242 1.26 3.59 -7.09
C SER A 242 1.17 4.40 -8.37
N SER A 243 0.05 4.25 -9.09
CA SER A 243 -0.29 5.08 -10.24
C SER A 243 -0.69 6.50 -9.85
N ARG A 244 -0.97 6.75 -8.57
CA ARG A 244 -1.38 8.06 -8.03
C ARG A 244 -0.27 8.77 -7.27
N PHE A 245 0.54 8.03 -6.52
CA PHE A 245 1.53 8.57 -5.58
C PHE A 245 2.96 8.39 -6.08
N HIS A 246 3.33 9.12 -7.14
CA HIS A 246 4.62 8.95 -7.81
C HIS A 246 5.78 9.45 -6.94
N GLY A 247 5.50 10.37 -6.02
CA GLY A 247 6.46 10.95 -5.08
C GLY A 247 7.17 9.90 -4.23
N THR A 248 6.48 8.84 -3.81
CA THR A 248 7.10 7.72 -3.06
C THR A 248 8.24 7.09 -3.85
N LYS A 249 8.00 6.79 -5.13
CA LYS A 249 9.00 6.14 -5.99
C LYS A 249 10.23 7.02 -6.15
N GLU A 250 10.03 8.30 -6.38
CA GLU A 250 11.11 9.28 -6.51
C GLU A 250 11.90 9.45 -5.21
N ALA A 251 11.23 9.46 -4.06
CA ALA A 251 11.88 9.52 -2.75
C ALA A 251 12.77 8.30 -2.49
N VAL A 252 12.26 7.09 -2.76
CA VAL A 252 13.04 5.85 -2.65
C VAL A 252 14.20 5.84 -3.65
N ASN A 253 13.98 6.22 -4.91
CA ASN A 253 15.03 6.25 -5.92
C ASN A 253 16.16 7.21 -5.54
N ARG A 254 15.82 8.40 -5.06
CA ARG A 254 16.78 9.38 -4.54
C ARG A 254 17.57 8.80 -3.38
N PHE A 255 16.90 8.23 -2.39
CA PHE A 255 17.56 7.62 -1.24
C PHE A 255 18.51 6.49 -1.67
N ARG A 256 18.10 5.62 -2.61
CA ARG A 256 18.96 4.55 -3.13
C ARG A 256 20.19 5.07 -3.85
N ALA A 257 20.08 6.18 -4.59
CA ALA A 257 21.22 6.80 -5.26
C ALA A 257 22.23 7.35 -4.24
N GLU A 258 21.77 7.89 -3.11
CA GLU A 258 22.62 8.46 -2.08
C GLU A 258 23.28 7.40 -1.18
N TYR A 259 22.56 6.32 -0.84
CA TYR A 259 22.99 5.34 0.17
C TYR A 259 23.35 3.95 -0.40
N SER A 260 23.21 3.74 -1.72
CA SER A 260 23.49 2.46 -2.40
C SER A 260 22.75 1.26 -1.80
N VAL A 261 21.46 1.44 -1.52
CA VAL A 261 20.65 0.45 -0.80
C VAL A 261 19.88 -0.45 -1.79
N PRO A 262 20.05 -1.79 -1.72
CA PRO A 262 19.24 -2.72 -2.49
C PRO A 262 17.83 -2.84 -1.88
N CYS A 263 16.86 -3.17 -2.72
CA CYS A 263 15.47 -3.23 -2.31
C CYS A 263 14.70 -4.23 -3.18
N VAL A 264 13.63 -4.81 -2.64
CA VAL A 264 12.83 -5.86 -3.29
C VAL A 264 11.37 -5.41 -3.38
N PRO A 265 10.77 -5.31 -4.57
CA PRO A 265 9.35 -4.99 -4.70
C PRO A 265 8.48 -6.19 -4.32
N ILE A 266 7.29 -5.92 -3.77
CA ILE A 266 6.24 -6.92 -3.55
C ILE A 266 4.94 -6.53 -4.28
N PRO A 267 4.11 -7.52 -4.69
CA PRO A 267 2.94 -7.26 -5.53
C PRO A 267 1.65 -7.05 -4.73
N ASP A 268 1.71 -6.37 -3.59
CA ASP A 268 0.52 -5.88 -2.87
C ASP A 268 -0.18 -4.74 -3.62
N LEU A 269 -1.35 -4.32 -3.14
CA LEU A 269 -2.08 -3.17 -3.69
C LEU A 269 -1.17 -1.93 -3.69
N CYS A 270 -1.16 -1.15 -4.77
CA CYS A 270 -0.23 -0.03 -5.01
C CYS A 270 1.27 -0.40 -5.05
N GLY A 271 1.66 -1.61 -4.67
CA GLY A 271 3.00 -2.17 -4.79
C GLY A 271 4.02 -1.50 -3.88
N SER A 272 4.33 -2.16 -2.78
CA SER A 272 5.37 -1.79 -1.82
C SER A 272 6.76 -2.21 -2.29
N ILE A 273 7.75 -1.65 -1.60
CA ILE A 273 9.14 -2.09 -1.68
C ILE A 273 9.71 -2.34 -0.29
N ILE A 274 10.59 -3.33 -0.19
CA ILE A 274 11.23 -3.74 1.05
C ILE A 274 12.71 -3.40 0.98
N ILE A 275 13.20 -2.73 2.01
CA ILE A 275 14.62 -2.48 2.24
C ILE A 275 15.06 -3.32 3.43
N THR A 276 16.16 -4.05 3.28
CA THR A 276 16.81 -4.75 4.39
C THR A 276 18.18 -4.12 4.64
N LYS A 277 18.53 -3.89 5.90
CA LYS A 277 19.89 -3.45 6.25
C LYS A 277 20.80 -4.67 6.35
N PRO A 278 21.97 -4.66 5.65
CA PRO A 278 22.89 -5.79 5.67
C PRO A 278 23.49 -6.04 7.05
#